data_AF-A0A7S2GKJ2-F1
#
_entry.id   AF-A0A7S2GKJ2-F1
#
_cell.length_a   1.000
_cell.length_b   1.000
_cell.length_c   1.000
_cell.angle_alpha   90.00
_cell.angle_beta   90.00
_cell.angle_gamma   90.00
#
_symmetry.space_group_name_H-M   'P 1'
#
loop_
_entity.id
_entity.type
_entity.pdbx_description
1 polymer ?
#
loop_
_entity_poly.entity_id
_entity_poly.type
_entity_poly.pdbx_seq_one_letter_code
_entity_poly.pdbx_strand_id
1 'polypeptide(L)'
;AGNAEPGRRLGPVAAKLAEWHLLDIPTEEFGRLNILTDTSIPPRSRRSWLYGWGFSYFFSRTAWELAPFPDVEFAEDSGFMEGLMAKGVKVELVRLPSEKNAGLVAHSHHASSTSGGEIQGRRRCGDKVMMPPAFVDIMSTVKSVHHQERLPAAGRQEFARFLNPMTKHKFGAPGSGAPKQFMGKWTGLQGRSMKGGIAGAGMPGTLASRQQQQQQQLLELQQQRQAQQGQRGQRFPLHSQPPFEHHMSPQAKKNAQFGRPGRYEVGGNPLGGPGFQKEKK
;
A
#
# COMPACT_ATOMS: atom_id res chain seq x y z
N ALA A 1 40.14 12.54 7.31
CA ALA A 1 38.97 11.68 7.07
C ALA A 1 39.04 10.53 8.07
N GLY A 2 38.09 10.45 9.01
CA GLY A 2 38.09 9.40 10.03
C GLY A 2 37.83 8.04 9.39
N ASN A 3 38.59 7.03 9.82
CA ASN A 3 38.38 5.63 9.42
C ASN A 3 36.98 5.21 9.87
N ALA A 4 36.04 5.15 8.92
CA ALA A 4 34.73 4.56 9.17
C ALA A 4 34.94 3.06 9.43
N GLU A 5 34.67 2.64 10.67
CA GLU A 5 34.64 1.23 11.06
C GLU A 5 33.86 0.40 10.01
N PRO A 6 34.38 -0.75 9.56
CA PRO A 6 33.76 -1.57 8.53
C PRO A 6 32.29 -1.80 8.87
N GLY A 7 31.44 -1.31 7.96
CA GLY A 7 30.05 -0.96 8.21
C GLY A 7 29.23 -2.04 8.91
N ARG A 8 28.86 -1.76 10.16
CA ARG A 8 27.90 -2.55 10.93
C ARG A 8 26.61 -2.70 10.12
N ARG A 9 26.33 -3.91 9.62
CA ARG A 9 25.06 -4.20 8.92
C ARG A 9 23.90 -3.98 9.89
N LEU A 10 22.90 -3.23 9.44
CA LEU A 10 21.64 -3.09 10.17
C LEU A 10 20.97 -4.47 10.28
N GLY A 11 20.48 -4.81 11.47
CA GLY A 11 19.63 -5.98 11.66
C GLY A 11 18.33 -5.88 10.84
N PRO A 12 17.59 -7.00 10.68
CA PRO A 12 16.34 -7.00 9.95
C PRO A 12 15.33 -6.09 10.65
N VAL A 13 14.92 -5.03 9.99
CA VAL A 13 13.90 -4.08 10.45
C VAL A 13 12.97 -3.70 9.31
N ALA A 14 11.71 -3.44 9.64
CA ALA A 14 10.74 -2.85 8.74
C ALA A 14 9.83 -1.87 9.48
N ALA A 15 9.37 -0.83 8.79
CA ALA A 15 8.41 0.14 9.27
C ALA A 15 7.38 0.43 8.18
N LYS A 16 6.14 0.67 8.56
CA LYS A 16 5.01 0.91 7.65
C LYS A 16 4.08 1.98 8.21
N LEU A 17 3.50 2.79 7.33
CA LEU A 17 2.49 3.76 7.77
C LEU A 17 1.21 3.05 8.24
N ALA A 18 0.68 3.50 9.39
CA ALA A 18 -0.61 3.06 9.94
C ALA A 18 -1.79 3.95 9.51
N GLU A 19 -1.47 5.12 8.96
CA GLU A 19 -2.41 6.11 8.47
C GLU A 19 -1.83 6.86 7.27
N TRP A 20 -2.69 7.30 6.35
CA TRP A 20 -2.33 8.04 5.14
C TRP A 20 -3.50 8.90 4.66
N HIS A 21 -3.28 9.72 3.64
CA HIS A 21 -4.34 10.49 3.00
C HIS A 21 -4.90 9.76 1.78
N LEU A 22 -6.14 10.05 1.42
CA LEU A 22 -6.82 9.54 0.25
C LEU A 22 -7.12 10.71 -0.68
N LEU A 23 -6.87 10.54 -1.98
CA LEU A 23 -7.29 11.48 -3.01
C LEU A 23 -8.22 10.76 -3.99
N ASP A 24 -9.50 11.11 -3.95
CA ASP A 24 -10.46 10.69 -4.94
C ASP A 24 -10.40 11.64 -6.14
N ILE A 25 -9.77 11.21 -7.23
CA ILE A 25 -9.60 12.09 -8.40
C ILE A 25 -10.95 12.45 -9.05
N PRO A 26 -11.88 11.51 -9.29
CA PRO A 26 -13.22 11.83 -9.82
C PRO A 26 -14.03 12.88 -9.04
N THR A 27 -13.98 12.85 -7.71
CA THR A 27 -14.78 13.75 -6.85
C THR A 27 -13.97 14.89 -6.25
N GLU A 28 -12.65 14.86 -6.42
CA GLU A 28 -11.68 15.78 -5.84
C GLU A 28 -11.72 15.79 -4.31
N GLU A 29 -12.24 14.72 -3.70
CA GLU A 29 -12.28 14.60 -2.26
C GLU A 29 -10.93 14.18 -1.71
N PHE A 30 -10.49 14.91 -0.67
CA PHE A 30 -9.31 14.57 0.09
C PHE A 30 -9.73 14.01 1.45
N GLY A 31 -9.17 12.87 1.82
CA GLY A 31 -9.49 12.16 3.06
C GLY A 31 -8.25 11.81 3.86
N ARG A 32 -8.45 11.45 5.13
CA ARG A 32 -7.45 10.83 5.98
C ARG A 32 -7.97 9.49 6.43
N LEU A 33 -7.19 8.44 6.20
CA LEU A 33 -7.48 7.09 6.62
C LEU A 33 -6.53 6.69 7.75
N ASN A 34 -7.07 6.41 8.93
CA ASN A 34 -6.34 5.75 10.01
C ASN A 34 -6.90 4.35 10.22
N ILE A 35 -6.16 3.32 9.81
CA ILE A 35 -6.71 1.96 9.79
C ILE A 35 -7.06 1.43 11.18
N LEU A 36 -6.32 1.87 12.20
CA LEU A 36 -6.49 1.39 13.56
C LEU A 36 -7.80 1.89 14.18
N THR A 37 -8.20 3.12 13.83
CA THR A 37 -9.35 3.79 14.44
C THR A 37 -10.57 3.87 13.53
N ASP A 38 -10.40 3.72 12.22
CA ASP A 38 -11.52 3.82 11.29
C ASP A 38 -12.55 2.70 11.51
N THR A 39 -13.78 3.10 11.80
CA THR A 39 -14.92 2.22 12.04
C THR A 39 -15.50 1.64 10.75
N SER A 40 -15.23 2.24 9.60
CA SER A 40 -15.65 1.70 8.29
C SER A 40 -14.86 0.45 7.93
N ILE A 41 -13.65 0.27 8.45
CA ILE A 41 -12.86 -0.94 8.20
C ILE A 41 -13.29 -2.03 9.19
N PRO A 42 -13.85 -3.16 8.72
CA PRO A 42 -14.21 -4.27 9.59
C PRO A 42 -12.99 -4.74 10.40
N PRO A 43 -13.12 -5.03 11.71
CA PRO A 43 -11.98 -5.43 12.54
C PRO A 43 -11.15 -6.58 11.94
N ARG A 44 -11.81 -7.56 11.33
CA ARG A 44 -11.17 -8.70 10.65
C ARG A 44 -10.30 -8.32 9.44
N SER A 45 -10.57 -7.17 8.81
CA SER A 45 -9.87 -6.70 7.62
C SER A 45 -8.71 -5.76 7.95
N ARG A 46 -8.68 -5.17 9.16
CA ARG A 46 -7.66 -4.17 9.56
C ARG A 46 -6.24 -4.67 9.40
N ARG A 47 -5.96 -5.94 9.72
CA ARG A 47 -4.62 -6.53 9.55
C ARG A 47 -4.18 -6.51 8.09
N SER A 48 -5.04 -6.98 7.18
CA SER A 48 -4.74 -7.00 5.74
C SER A 48 -4.57 -5.58 5.18
N TRP A 49 -5.30 -4.60 5.70
CA TRP A 49 -5.14 -3.20 5.31
C TRP A 49 -3.83 -2.60 5.82
N LEU A 50 -3.48 -2.85 7.09
CA LEU A 50 -2.23 -2.37 7.68
C LEU A 50 -1.01 -2.90 6.95
N TYR A 51 -1.02 -4.15 6.51
CA TYR A 51 0.19 -4.79 5.97
C TYR A 51 0.16 -4.99 4.45
N GLY A 52 -1.01 -5.08 3.82
CA GLY A 52 -1.15 -5.43 2.41
C GLY A 52 -1.24 -4.28 1.42
N TRP A 53 -1.04 -3.04 1.85
CA TRP A 53 -1.17 -1.85 1.01
C TRP A 53 0.20 -1.28 0.61
N GLY A 54 0.55 -1.35 -0.67
CA GLY A 54 1.94 -1.31 -1.15
C GLY A 54 2.68 0.01 -1.28
N PHE A 55 2.15 1.11 -0.75
CA PHE A 55 2.67 2.44 -1.12
C PHE A 55 3.39 3.21 0.00
N SER A 56 3.72 2.59 1.13
CA SER A 56 4.48 3.31 2.19
C SER A 56 5.08 2.42 3.26
N TYR A 57 6.24 1.85 2.97
CA TYR A 57 7.05 1.14 3.96
C TYR A 57 8.56 1.30 3.70
N PHE A 58 9.34 1.13 4.75
CA PHE A 58 10.79 1.11 4.74
C PHE A 58 11.27 -0.21 5.32
N PHE A 59 12.30 -0.82 4.74
CA PHE A 59 12.88 -2.04 5.26
C PHE A 59 14.38 -2.07 5.01
N SER A 60 15.10 -2.70 5.93
CA SER A 60 16.52 -3.01 5.73
C SER A 60 16.70 -4.10 4.67
N ARG A 61 17.84 -4.08 3.97
CA ARG A 61 18.22 -5.17 3.06
C ARG A 61 18.23 -6.54 3.75
N THR A 62 18.69 -6.61 5.00
CA THR A 62 18.72 -7.83 5.81
C THR A 62 17.32 -8.37 6.12
N ALA A 63 16.29 -7.52 6.20
CA ALA A 63 14.89 -7.97 6.30
C ALA A 63 14.45 -8.69 5.02
N TRP A 64 14.73 -8.12 3.85
CA TRP A 64 14.40 -8.74 2.55
C TRP A 64 15.17 -10.04 2.30
N GLU A 65 16.45 -10.09 2.64
CA GLU A 65 17.25 -11.33 2.56
C GLU A 65 16.71 -12.41 3.51
N LEU A 66 16.15 -12.01 4.66
CA LEU A 66 15.58 -12.93 5.64
C LEU A 66 14.20 -13.45 5.22
N ALA A 67 13.33 -12.61 4.68
CA ALA A 67 12.01 -12.98 4.18
C ALA A 67 11.76 -12.21 2.87
N PRO A 68 12.03 -12.80 1.69
CA PRO A 68 11.80 -12.11 0.44
C PRO A 68 10.30 -11.93 0.18
N PHE A 69 9.96 -10.99 -0.70
CA PHE A 69 8.59 -10.86 -1.20
C PHE A 69 8.16 -12.18 -1.84
N PRO A 70 6.95 -12.68 -1.55
CA PRO A 70 6.44 -13.85 -2.23
C PRO A 70 6.18 -13.51 -3.71
N ASP A 71 6.45 -14.48 -4.58
CA ASP A 71 6.11 -14.40 -6.01
C ASP A 71 4.61 -14.65 -6.19
N VAL A 72 3.80 -13.60 -5.99
CA VAL A 72 2.34 -13.60 -6.14
C VAL A 72 1.89 -12.33 -6.83
N GLU A 73 0.78 -12.42 -7.56
CA GLU A 73 0.23 -11.28 -8.31
C GLU A 73 -0.40 -10.22 -7.40
N PHE A 74 -0.91 -10.61 -6.23
CA PHE A 74 -1.63 -9.72 -5.32
C PHE A 74 -1.19 -9.92 -3.87
N ALA A 75 -1.16 -8.80 -3.14
CA ALA A 75 -0.91 -8.75 -1.69
C ALA A 75 0.47 -9.29 -1.28
N GLU A 76 1.45 -9.16 -2.17
CA GLU A 76 2.87 -9.42 -1.94
C GLU A 76 3.41 -8.68 -0.72
N ASP A 77 2.97 -7.45 -0.47
CA ASP A 77 3.38 -6.67 0.71
C ASP A 77 2.93 -7.32 2.00
N SER A 78 1.70 -7.87 2.01
CA SER A 78 1.17 -8.55 3.19
C SER A 78 1.99 -9.79 3.48
N GLY A 79 2.33 -10.58 2.44
CA GLY A 79 3.14 -11.77 2.60
C GLY A 79 4.56 -11.46 3.06
N PHE A 80 5.17 -10.37 2.57
CA PHE A 80 6.47 -9.89 3.06
C PHE A 80 6.43 -9.52 4.55
N MET A 81 5.48 -8.66 4.94
CA MET A 81 5.35 -8.18 6.32
C MET A 81 5.01 -9.33 7.30
N GLU A 82 4.12 -10.24 6.90
CA GLU A 82 3.78 -11.42 7.68
C GLU A 82 4.94 -12.43 7.76
N GLY A 83 5.70 -12.60 6.67
CA GLY A 83 6.91 -13.40 6.66
C GLY A 83 7.97 -12.89 7.63
N LEU A 84 8.15 -11.56 7.72
CA LEU A 84 9.02 -10.93 8.71
C LEU A 84 8.54 -11.17 10.14
N MET A 85 7.25 -10.91 10.42
CA MET A 85 6.66 -11.14 11.75
C MET A 85 6.79 -12.61 12.18
N ALA A 86 6.57 -13.55 11.26
CA ALA A 86 6.72 -14.99 11.53
C ALA A 86 8.15 -15.39 11.89
N LYS A 87 9.15 -14.59 11.49
CA LYS A 87 10.57 -14.77 11.85
C LYS A 87 11.01 -13.93 13.05
N GLY A 88 10.06 -13.37 13.80
CA GLY A 88 10.33 -12.56 14.99
C GLY A 88 10.86 -11.15 14.68
N VAL A 89 10.80 -10.70 13.43
CA VAL A 89 11.17 -9.33 13.08
C VAL A 89 10.00 -8.40 13.42
N LYS A 90 10.30 -7.35 14.19
CA LYS A 90 9.31 -6.32 14.50
C LYS A 90 9.06 -5.44 13.27
N VAL A 91 7.78 -5.31 12.90
CA VAL A 91 7.31 -4.34 11.92
C VAL A 91 6.72 -3.15 12.68
N GLU A 92 7.36 -2.00 12.62
CA GLU A 92 6.88 -0.79 13.30
C GLU A 92 5.76 -0.12 12.51
N LEU A 93 4.66 0.20 13.19
CA LEU A 93 3.56 0.97 12.62
C LEU A 93 3.74 2.45 12.96
N VAL A 94 4.01 3.25 11.94
CA VAL A 94 4.33 4.68 12.05
C VAL A 94 3.09 5.50 11.73
N ARG A 95 2.77 6.48 12.58
CA ARG A 95 1.69 7.44 12.31
C ARG A 95 2.25 8.66 11.58
N LEU A 96 1.42 9.36 10.83
CA LEU A 96 1.83 10.62 10.24
C LEU A 96 2.07 11.64 11.37
N PRO A 97 3.09 12.51 11.24
CA PRO A 97 3.29 13.58 12.21
C PRO A 97 2.08 14.52 12.21
N SER A 98 1.72 15.06 13.37
CA SER A 98 0.67 16.08 13.48
C SER A 98 1.16 17.49 13.13
N GLU A 99 2.43 17.62 12.74
CA GLU A 99 3.08 18.91 12.49
C GLU A 99 2.72 19.47 11.11
N LYS A 100 2.66 20.81 11.01
CA LYS A 100 2.27 21.54 9.79
C LYS A 100 3.20 21.32 8.59
N ASN A 101 4.42 20.82 8.82
CA ASN A 101 5.45 20.63 7.79
C ASN A 101 5.74 19.14 7.50
N ALA A 102 4.88 18.24 7.95
CA ALA A 102 5.00 16.83 7.64
C ALA A 102 4.80 16.56 6.15
N GLY A 103 5.64 15.70 5.57
CA GLY A 103 5.38 15.16 4.24
C GLY A 103 4.04 14.45 4.19
N LEU A 104 3.26 14.71 3.14
CA LEU A 104 1.96 14.09 2.93
C LEU A 104 2.10 12.91 1.98
N VAL A 105 1.51 11.78 2.35
CA VAL A 105 1.35 10.62 1.47
C VAL A 105 -0.13 10.47 1.20
N ALA A 106 -0.51 10.53 -0.08
CA ALA A 106 -1.89 10.38 -0.53
C ALA A 106 -2.02 9.21 -1.51
N HIS A 107 -2.84 8.23 -1.16
CA HIS A 107 -3.26 7.19 -2.08
C HIS A 107 -4.33 7.75 -3.02
N SER A 108 -4.04 7.73 -4.31
CA SER A 108 -4.92 8.29 -5.32
C SER A 108 -5.80 7.21 -5.93
N HIS A 109 -7.10 7.45 -5.99
CA HIS A 109 -8.04 6.60 -6.67
C HIS A 109 -8.55 7.25 -7.94
N HIS A 110 -8.57 6.49 -9.03
CA HIS A 110 -9.19 6.82 -10.30
C HIS A 110 -10.10 5.65 -10.75
N ALA A 111 -10.95 5.89 -11.76
CA ALA A 111 -11.97 4.92 -12.16
C ALA A 111 -11.40 3.61 -12.74
N SER A 112 -10.14 3.62 -13.17
CA SER A 112 -9.40 2.46 -13.66
C SER A 112 -8.48 1.84 -12.59
N SER A 113 -8.50 2.33 -11.34
CA SER A 113 -7.70 1.76 -10.26
C SER A 113 -8.13 0.32 -9.97
N THR A 114 -7.15 -0.57 -9.89
CA THR A 114 -7.36 -1.97 -9.49
C THR A 114 -7.47 -2.13 -7.96
N SER A 115 -7.16 -1.08 -7.20
CA SER A 115 -7.33 -0.99 -5.75
C SER A 115 -8.79 -0.65 -5.39
N GLY A 116 -9.63 -1.67 -5.19
CA GLY A 116 -11.06 -1.49 -4.85
C GLY A 116 -11.39 -1.50 -3.36
N GLY A 117 -10.42 -1.77 -2.49
CA GLY A 117 -10.66 -2.03 -1.07
C GLY A 117 -11.26 -0.85 -0.30
N GLU A 118 -11.07 0.39 -0.76
CA GLU A 118 -11.44 1.62 -0.05
C GLU A 118 -12.94 1.89 0.05
N ILE A 119 -13.74 1.18 -0.74
CA ILE A 119 -15.16 1.48 -0.90
C ILE A 119 -15.96 0.50 -0.05
N GLN A 120 -16.56 1.01 1.04
CA GLN A 120 -17.52 0.27 1.84
C GLN A 120 -18.95 0.68 1.45
N GLY A 121 -19.57 -0.14 0.59
CA GLY A 121 -20.89 0.16 0.06
C GLY A 121 -20.88 1.37 -0.88
N ARG A 122 -21.46 2.50 -0.46
CA ARG A 122 -21.47 3.76 -1.22
C ARG A 122 -20.50 4.81 -0.70
N ARG A 123 -19.77 4.52 0.38
CA ARG A 123 -18.89 5.47 1.06
C ARG A 123 -17.44 4.99 0.97
N ARG A 124 -16.52 5.92 0.75
CA ARG A 124 -15.09 5.65 0.97
C ARG A 124 -14.77 5.54 2.46
N CYS A 125 -13.80 4.71 2.78
CA CYS A 125 -13.16 4.72 4.08
C CYS A 125 -12.42 6.04 4.30
N GLY A 126 -12.19 6.39 5.56
CA GLY A 126 -11.52 7.61 5.98
C GLY A 126 -12.48 8.76 6.29
N ASP A 127 -11.90 9.75 6.95
CA ASP A 127 -12.56 11.02 7.26
C ASP A 127 -12.21 12.04 6.19
N LYS A 128 -13.21 12.77 5.69
CA LYS A 128 -12.99 13.88 4.77
C LYS A 128 -12.24 14.99 5.49
N VAL A 129 -11.15 15.48 4.89
CA VAL A 129 -10.35 16.58 5.43
C VAL A 129 -10.14 17.64 4.35
N MET A 130 -9.69 18.83 4.76
CA MET A 130 -9.37 19.89 3.80
C MET A 130 -8.19 19.48 2.94
N MET A 131 -8.30 19.62 1.62
CA MET A 131 -7.20 19.39 0.70
C MET A 131 -6.10 20.43 0.97
N PRO A 132 -4.84 20.02 1.18
CA PRO A 132 -3.73 20.94 1.39
C PRO A 132 -3.49 21.82 0.15
N PRO A 133 -3.10 23.11 0.31
CA PRO A 133 -2.90 24.01 -0.83
C PRO A 133 -1.97 23.47 -1.92
N ALA A 134 -0.88 22.81 -1.53
CA ALA A 134 0.05 22.19 -2.49
C ALA A 134 -0.61 21.13 -3.38
N PHE A 135 -1.64 20.43 -2.89
CA PHE A 135 -2.43 19.52 -3.72
C PHE A 135 -3.39 20.29 -4.62
N VAL A 136 -4.05 21.33 -4.11
CA VAL A 136 -4.96 22.19 -4.89
C VAL A 136 -4.25 22.75 -6.12
N ASP A 137 -3.01 23.22 -5.95
CA ASP A 137 -2.21 23.82 -7.03
C ASP A 137 -1.94 22.85 -8.18
N ILE A 138 -1.84 21.54 -7.90
CA ILE A 138 -1.59 20.50 -8.91
C ILE A 138 -2.87 19.83 -9.43
N MET A 139 -4.04 20.11 -8.84
CA MET A 139 -5.29 19.41 -9.21
C MET A 139 -5.70 19.64 -10.66
N SER A 140 -5.39 20.80 -11.25
CA SER A 140 -5.65 21.06 -12.67
C SER A 140 -4.92 20.05 -13.57
N THR A 141 -3.64 19.79 -13.28
CA THR A 141 -2.82 18.78 -13.95
C THR A 141 -3.36 17.38 -13.71
N VAL A 142 -3.69 17.02 -12.46
CA VAL A 142 -4.24 15.71 -12.10
C VAL A 142 -5.54 15.42 -12.87
N LYS A 143 -6.46 16.39 -12.92
CA LYS A 143 -7.71 16.27 -13.69
C LYS A 143 -7.42 16.08 -15.17
N SER A 144 -6.50 16.88 -15.72
CA SER A 144 -6.12 16.77 -17.11
C SER A 144 -5.63 15.35 -17.45
N VAL A 145 -4.74 14.80 -16.62
CA VAL A 145 -4.23 13.42 -16.79
C VAL A 145 -5.35 12.40 -16.67
N HIS A 146 -6.21 12.51 -15.66
CA HIS A 146 -7.34 11.60 -15.47
C HIS A 146 -8.33 11.62 -16.63
N HIS A 147 -8.62 12.81 -17.20
CA HIS A 147 -9.45 12.91 -18.40
C HIS A 147 -8.80 12.23 -19.61
N GLN A 148 -7.48 12.32 -19.77
CA GLN A 148 -6.77 11.63 -20.86
C GLN A 148 -6.88 10.11 -20.75
N GLU A 149 -6.76 9.55 -19.54
CA GLU A 149 -6.85 8.10 -19.35
C GLU A 149 -8.20 7.53 -19.79
N ARG A 150 -9.25 8.36 -19.74
CA ARG A 150 -10.59 8.02 -20.20
C ARG A 150 -10.77 8.12 -21.72
N LEU A 151 -9.82 8.71 -22.44
CA LEU A 151 -9.89 8.76 -23.89
C LEU A 151 -9.61 7.37 -24.50
N PRO A 152 -10.29 7.01 -25.61
CA PRO A 152 -9.92 5.86 -26.43
C PRO A 152 -8.42 5.90 -26.79
N ALA A 153 -7.81 4.74 -27.06
CA ALA A 153 -6.38 4.64 -27.33
C ALA A 153 -5.87 5.63 -28.40
N ALA A 154 -6.69 5.91 -29.42
CA ALA A 154 -6.38 6.92 -30.45
C ALA A 154 -6.25 8.35 -29.88
N GLY A 155 -7.10 8.74 -28.92
CA GLY A 155 -7.07 10.07 -28.29
C GLY A 155 -5.92 10.25 -27.29
N ARG A 156 -5.38 9.17 -26.72
CA ARG A 156 -4.24 9.24 -25.79
C ARG A 156 -2.94 9.70 -26.46
N GLN A 157 -2.71 9.31 -27.73
CA GLN A 157 -1.49 9.67 -28.45
C GLN A 157 -1.41 11.16 -28.81
N GLU A 158 -2.52 11.80 -29.12
CA GLU A 158 -2.53 13.23 -29.46
C GLU A 158 -2.23 14.11 -28.26
N PHE A 159 -2.80 13.79 -27.09
CA PHE A 159 -2.59 14.58 -25.89
C PHE A 159 -1.17 14.43 -25.32
N ALA A 160 -0.55 13.25 -25.42
CA ALA A 160 0.85 13.07 -25.02
C ALA A 160 1.81 14.02 -25.75
N ARG A 161 1.45 14.48 -26.96
CA ARG A 161 2.21 15.50 -27.70
C ARG A 161 2.02 16.92 -27.16
N PHE A 162 0.90 17.20 -26.47
CA PHE A 162 0.58 18.50 -25.91
C PHE A 162 1.26 18.75 -24.55
N LEU A 163 1.30 17.73 -23.68
CA LEU A 163 1.94 17.83 -22.35
C LEU A 163 3.47 17.78 -22.37
N ASN A 164 4.08 17.59 -23.53
CA ASN A 164 5.53 17.50 -23.67
C ASN A 164 6.08 18.74 -24.42
N PRO A 165 5.93 19.98 -23.88
CA PRO A 165 6.42 21.17 -24.57
C PRO A 165 7.96 21.23 -24.63
N MET A 166 8.68 20.38 -23.89
CA MET A 166 10.15 20.42 -23.79
C MET A 166 10.94 19.55 -24.78
N THR A 167 10.32 18.74 -25.64
CA THR A 167 11.08 17.93 -26.62
C THR A 167 11.49 18.70 -27.90
N LYS A 168 11.31 20.02 -27.95
CA LYS A 168 11.78 20.87 -29.07
C LYS A 168 13.02 21.71 -28.78
N HIS A 169 13.86 21.34 -27.81
CA HIS A 169 15.27 21.75 -27.87
C HIS A 169 15.94 20.99 -29.00
N LYS A 170 15.93 21.59 -30.19
CA LYS A 170 16.81 21.24 -31.30
C LYS A 170 18.26 21.34 -30.78
N PHE A 171 18.81 20.24 -30.30
CA PHE A 171 20.27 20.07 -30.35
C PHE A 171 20.65 20.17 -31.82
N GLY A 172 21.40 21.20 -32.16
CA GLY A 172 21.75 21.54 -33.53
C GLY A 172 22.36 20.34 -34.26
N ALA A 173 21.70 19.91 -35.33
CA ALA A 173 22.33 19.05 -36.32
C ALA A 173 23.22 19.93 -37.21
N PRO A 174 24.51 19.61 -37.39
CA PRO A 174 25.34 20.29 -38.37
C PRO A 174 24.99 19.81 -39.78
N GLY A 175 24.86 20.77 -40.71
CA GLY A 175 25.34 20.62 -42.08
C GLY A 175 24.55 19.73 -43.05
N SER A 176 23.71 20.38 -43.85
CA SER A 176 23.64 20.29 -45.33
C SER A 176 23.95 18.95 -46.03
N GLY A 177 22.91 18.38 -46.67
CA GLY A 177 23.08 17.37 -47.72
C GLY A 177 21.77 16.85 -48.28
N ALA A 178 21.13 17.61 -49.19
CA ALA A 178 20.15 17.09 -50.14
C ALA A 178 20.86 16.15 -51.16
N PRO A 179 20.20 15.25 -51.94
CA PRO A 179 18.87 15.48 -52.53
C PRO A 179 18.00 14.25 -52.94
N LYS A 180 16.87 14.57 -53.59
CA LYS A 180 16.07 13.82 -54.60
C LYS A 180 14.89 12.93 -54.17
N GLN A 181 13.70 13.50 -54.44
CA GLN A 181 12.58 12.96 -55.22
C GLN A 181 12.36 11.43 -55.25
N PHE A 182 11.20 10.99 -54.73
CA PHE A 182 10.47 9.88 -55.33
C PHE A 182 8.94 10.10 -55.22
N MET A 183 8.30 10.32 -56.38
CA MET A 183 6.85 10.33 -56.55
C MET A 183 6.39 8.88 -56.68
N GLY A 184 5.59 8.40 -55.72
CA GLY A 184 4.91 7.11 -55.81
C GLY A 184 3.43 7.29 -55.52
N LYS A 185 2.62 7.39 -56.58
CA LYS A 185 1.15 7.30 -56.52
C LYS A 185 0.77 5.90 -55.99
N TRP A 186 -0.06 5.85 -54.95
CA TRP A 186 -0.81 4.65 -54.56
C TRP A 186 -2.30 4.91 -54.75
N THR A 187 -2.86 4.26 -55.76
CA THR A 187 -4.30 4.16 -56.03
C THR A 187 -4.78 2.77 -55.64
N GLY A 188 -5.88 2.71 -54.89
CA GLY A 188 -6.79 1.56 -54.88
C GLY A 188 -6.60 0.56 -53.74
N LEU A 189 -7.62 0.46 -52.87
CA LEU A 189 -8.50 -0.71 -52.88
C LEU A 189 -9.78 -0.41 -52.07
N GLN A 190 -10.91 -0.45 -52.77
CA GLN A 190 -12.24 -0.57 -52.17
C GLN A 190 -12.39 -1.96 -51.57
N GLY A 191 -12.65 -2.03 -50.26
CA GLY A 191 -12.90 -3.28 -49.53
C GLY A 191 -14.28 -3.27 -48.89
N ARG A 192 -15.10 -4.22 -49.35
CA ARG A 192 -16.52 -4.49 -49.05
C ARG A 192 -16.95 -4.43 -47.58
N SER A 193 -18.15 -3.88 -47.40
CA SER A 193 -19.04 -4.01 -46.25
C SER A 193 -19.56 -5.44 -46.09
N MET A 194 -19.36 -6.05 -44.91
CA MET A 194 -20.08 -7.23 -44.44
C MET A 194 -20.98 -6.82 -43.26
N LYS A 195 -22.29 -6.78 -43.49
CA LYS A 195 -23.30 -6.77 -42.43
C LYS A 195 -23.50 -8.21 -41.97
N GLY A 196 -23.00 -8.55 -40.78
CA GLY A 196 -23.31 -9.79 -40.08
C GLY A 196 -23.96 -9.47 -38.74
N GLY A 197 -25.24 -9.79 -38.60
CA GLY A 197 -25.97 -9.66 -37.35
C GLY A 197 -25.56 -10.75 -36.37
N ILE A 198 -25.24 -10.36 -35.14
CA ILE A 198 -25.16 -11.27 -33.98
C ILE A 198 -26.25 -10.83 -33.01
N ALA A 199 -27.33 -11.61 -33.00
CA ALA A 199 -28.27 -11.64 -31.90
C ALA A 199 -27.64 -12.44 -30.74
N GLY A 200 -27.75 -11.92 -29.52
CA GLY A 200 -27.38 -12.63 -28.29
C GLY A 200 -26.32 -11.94 -27.45
N ALA A 201 -26.65 -10.77 -26.89
CA ALA A 201 -25.86 -10.15 -25.83
C ALA A 201 -26.54 -10.38 -24.48
N GLY A 202 -26.12 -11.43 -23.77
CA GLY A 202 -26.20 -11.44 -22.32
C GLY A 202 -25.39 -10.25 -21.80
N MET A 203 -26.02 -9.40 -21.01
CA MET A 203 -25.42 -8.18 -20.47
C MET A 203 -24.04 -8.48 -19.87
N PRO A 204 -22.95 -7.88 -20.38
CA PRO A 204 -21.65 -7.99 -19.74
C PRO A 204 -21.74 -7.35 -18.36
N GLY A 205 -21.54 -8.17 -17.31
CA GLY A 205 -21.35 -7.66 -15.96
C GLY A 205 -20.30 -6.55 -16.00
N THR A 206 -20.64 -5.40 -15.41
CA THR A 206 -19.77 -4.21 -15.36
C THR A 206 -18.38 -4.60 -14.86
N LEU A 207 -17.31 -4.01 -15.40
CA LEU A 207 -15.92 -4.29 -14.97
C LEU A 207 -15.73 -4.29 -13.44
N ALA A 208 -16.46 -3.43 -12.72
CA ALA A 208 -16.47 -3.38 -11.27
C ALA A 208 -16.94 -4.69 -10.59
N SER A 209 -17.86 -5.44 -11.20
CA SER A 209 -18.36 -6.70 -10.64
C SER A 209 -17.36 -7.85 -10.76
N ARG A 210 -16.55 -7.87 -11.84
CA ARG A 210 -15.48 -8.88 -11.98
C ARG A 210 -14.36 -8.67 -10.96
N GLN A 211 -13.98 -7.43 -10.72
CA GLN A 211 -12.94 -7.09 -9.75
C GLN A 211 -13.37 -7.41 -8.31
N GLN A 212 -14.62 -7.10 -7.95
CA GLN A 212 -15.18 -7.46 -6.65
C GLN A 212 -15.24 -8.99 -6.47
N GLN A 213 -15.58 -9.73 -7.52
CA GLN A 213 -15.61 -11.20 -7.50
C GLN A 213 -14.20 -11.80 -7.32
N GLN A 214 -13.17 -11.24 -7.97
CA GLN A 214 -11.78 -11.66 -7.77
C GLN A 214 -11.29 -11.41 -6.34
N GLN A 215 -11.61 -10.26 -5.74
CA GLN A 215 -11.25 -9.97 -4.35
C GLN A 215 -11.95 -10.93 -3.36
N GLN A 216 -13.22 -11.28 -3.62
CA GLN A 216 -13.92 -12.28 -2.81
C GLN A 216 -13.27 -13.66 -2.90
N GLN A 217 -12.87 -14.10 -4.10
CA GLN A 217 -12.18 -15.37 -4.29
C GLN A 217 -10.82 -15.42 -3.56
N LEU A 218 -10.05 -14.32 -3.58
CA LEU A 218 -8.79 -14.24 -2.83
C LEU A 218 -8.99 -14.31 -1.32
N LEU A 219 -10.01 -13.63 -0.80
CA LEU A 219 -10.35 -13.68 0.63
C LEU A 219 -10.80 -15.08 1.06
N GLU A 220 -11.52 -15.79 0.19
CA GLU A 220 -11.96 -17.16 0.42
C GLU A 220 -10.77 -18.14 0.41
N LEU A 221 -9.84 -17.98 -0.54
CA LEU A 221 -8.61 -18.78 -0.61
C LEU A 221 -7.73 -18.56 0.63
N GLN A 222 -7.62 -17.33 1.13
CA GLN A 222 -6.89 -17.02 2.35
C GLN A 222 -7.51 -17.72 3.58
N GLN A 223 -8.85 -17.70 3.70
CA GLN A 223 -9.57 -18.40 4.77
C GLN A 223 -9.36 -19.92 4.69
N GLN A 224 -9.39 -20.50 3.50
CA GLN A 224 -9.11 -21.93 3.31
C GLN A 224 -7.70 -22.31 3.77
N ARG A 225 -6.69 -21.49 3.44
CA ARG A 225 -5.31 -21.72 3.91
C ARG A 225 -5.19 -21.66 5.43
N GLN A 226 -5.85 -20.71 6.09
CA GLN A 226 -5.85 -20.62 7.55
C GLN A 226 -6.55 -21.83 8.20
N ALA A 227 -7.68 -22.29 7.64
CA ALA A 227 -8.38 -23.47 8.11
C ALA A 227 -7.53 -24.76 7.99
N GLN A 228 -6.78 -24.91 6.89
CA GLN A 228 -5.88 -26.05 6.70
C GLN A 228 -4.69 -26.03 7.66
N GLN A 229 -4.17 -24.85 8.01
CA GLN A 229 -3.09 -24.72 9.00
C GLN A 229 -3.56 -25.09 10.41
N GLY A 230 -4.79 -24.72 10.79
CA GLY A 230 -5.38 -25.10 12.08
C GLY A 230 -5.54 -26.62 12.26
N GLN A 231 -5.80 -27.37 11.18
CA GLN A 231 -5.95 -28.84 11.25
C GLN A 231 -4.61 -29.60 11.34
N ARG A 232 -3.52 -29.03 10.83
CA ARG A 232 -2.18 -29.66 10.95
C ARG A 232 -1.60 -29.60 12.35
N GLY A 233 -2.08 -28.71 13.23
CA GLY A 233 -1.63 -28.61 14.62
C GLY A 233 -2.17 -29.68 15.58
N GLN A 234 -3.10 -30.53 15.14
CA GLN A 234 -3.83 -31.48 16.02
C GLN A 234 -3.50 -32.97 15.77
N ARG A 235 -2.53 -33.29 14.92
CA ARG A 235 -2.22 -34.70 14.54
C ARG A 235 -0.76 -35.10 14.73
N PHE A 236 -0.19 -34.80 15.88
CA PHE A 236 0.90 -35.63 16.40
C PHE A 236 0.46 -36.18 17.76
N PRO A 237 0.17 -37.49 17.89
CA PRO A 237 0.17 -38.09 19.21
C PRO A 237 1.57 -37.87 19.78
N LEU A 238 1.65 -37.20 20.93
CA LEU A 238 2.84 -37.16 21.76
C LEU A 238 3.27 -38.62 21.99
N HIS A 239 4.26 -39.08 21.22
CA HIS A 239 5.07 -40.22 21.61
C HIS A 239 5.77 -39.76 22.89
N SER A 240 5.29 -40.28 24.00
CA SER A 240 5.95 -40.25 25.30
C SER A 240 7.36 -40.80 25.12
N GLN A 241 8.33 -39.91 24.94
CA GLN A 241 9.73 -40.28 25.11
C GLN A 241 9.93 -40.70 26.58
N PRO A 242 10.65 -41.80 26.84
CA PRO A 242 11.06 -42.13 28.20
C PRO A 242 11.97 -41.01 28.74
N PRO A 243 11.95 -40.76 30.05
CA PRO A 243 12.73 -39.71 30.67
C PRO A 243 14.22 -39.96 30.43
N PHE A 244 14.88 -39.04 29.74
CA PHE A 244 16.33 -38.93 29.74
C PHE A 244 16.76 -38.43 31.12
N GLU A 245 17.35 -39.32 31.92
CA GLU A 245 18.11 -38.96 33.11
C GLU A 245 19.36 -38.16 32.69
N HIS A 246 19.24 -36.85 32.68
CA HIS A 246 20.41 -35.98 32.64
C HIS A 246 21.04 -35.92 34.03
N HIS A 247 22.13 -36.68 34.19
CA HIS A 247 23.15 -36.42 35.20
C HIS A 247 23.63 -34.96 35.10
N MET A 248 23.07 -34.08 35.93
CA MET A 248 23.60 -32.74 36.12
C MET A 248 24.77 -32.79 37.10
N SER A 249 25.93 -32.32 36.62
CA SER A 249 27.13 -32.06 37.41
C SER A 249 26.88 -30.97 38.47
N PRO A 250 27.38 -31.12 39.70
CA PRO A 250 27.16 -30.17 40.79
C PRO A 250 28.10 -28.95 40.67
N GLN A 251 27.79 -27.99 39.77
CA GLN A 251 28.53 -26.73 39.75
C GLN A 251 27.77 -25.48 39.28
N ALA A 252 26.44 -25.44 39.41
CA ALA A 252 25.65 -24.23 39.13
C ALA A 252 24.52 -24.03 40.15
N LYS A 253 24.89 -23.86 41.44
CA LYS A 253 23.98 -23.42 42.51
C LYS A 253 24.61 -22.29 43.34
N LYS A 254 24.99 -21.19 42.68
CA LYS A 254 25.25 -19.88 43.33
C LYS A 254 25.00 -18.78 42.31
N ASN A 255 23.75 -18.34 42.18
CA ASN A 255 23.32 -17.00 41.72
C ASN A 255 21.83 -17.02 41.34
N ALA A 256 20.97 -17.27 42.32
CA ALA A 256 19.52 -17.06 42.18
C ALA A 256 18.91 -16.79 43.55
N GLN A 257 19.42 -15.77 44.25
CA GLN A 257 18.88 -15.35 45.53
C GLN A 257 19.16 -13.87 45.75
N PHE A 258 18.63 -12.98 44.91
CA PHE A 258 18.32 -11.57 45.22
C PHE A 258 17.61 -10.96 44.02
N GLY A 259 16.28 -10.85 44.11
CA GLY A 259 15.45 -10.23 43.08
C GLY A 259 14.02 -10.11 43.56
N ARG A 260 13.78 -9.19 44.51
CA ARG A 260 12.41 -8.83 44.92
C ARG A 260 11.70 -8.13 43.75
N PRO A 261 10.44 -8.43 43.46
CA PRO A 261 9.67 -7.68 42.47
C PRO A 261 9.35 -6.28 43.00
N GLY A 262 9.77 -5.26 42.24
CA GLY A 262 9.42 -3.87 42.46
C GLY A 262 7.92 -3.65 42.29
N ARG A 263 7.30 -3.12 43.33
CA ARG A 263 5.91 -2.64 43.38
C ARG A 263 5.85 -1.33 42.59
N TYR A 264 5.11 -1.31 41.48
CA TYR A 264 4.80 -0.05 40.79
C TYR A 264 3.70 0.65 41.60
N GLU A 265 4.04 1.75 42.26
CA GLU A 265 3.07 2.66 42.84
C GLU A 265 2.49 3.55 41.74
N VAL A 266 1.15 3.54 41.66
CA VAL A 266 0.36 4.45 40.84
C VAL A 266 0.31 5.79 41.58
N GLY A 267 1.14 6.74 41.17
CA GLY A 267 1.09 8.12 41.64
C GLY A 267 -0.18 8.81 41.14
N GLY A 268 -1.20 8.88 42.00
CA GLY A 268 -2.34 9.78 41.82
C GLY A 268 -1.90 11.22 42.08
N ASN A 269 -2.21 12.11 41.14
CA ASN A 269 -1.99 13.55 41.29
C ASN A 269 -3.33 14.23 41.64
N PRO A 270 -3.44 14.97 42.76
CA PRO A 270 -4.65 15.68 43.10
C PRO A 270 -4.70 17.08 42.48
N LEU A 271 -5.90 17.42 41.98
CA LEU A 271 -6.60 18.70 41.93
C LEU A 271 -5.82 20.02 42.19
N GLY A 272 -6.00 21.02 41.30
CA GLY A 272 -5.81 22.43 41.69
C GLY A 272 -5.75 23.54 40.60
N GLY A 273 -6.90 23.90 39.98
CA GLY A 273 -7.30 25.26 39.48
C GLY A 273 -6.41 26.04 38.47
N PRO A 274 -6.80 27.26 38.01
CA PRO A 274 -8.01 28.05 38.29
C PRO A 274 -8.84 28.45 37.04
N GLY A 275 -10.01 29.06 37.29
CA GLY A 275 -11.12 29.26 36.36
C GLY A 275 -10.94 30.29 35.24
N PHE A 276 -11.69 30.04 34.16
CA PHE A 276 -11.93 30.97 33.05
C PHE A 276 -13.12 31.88 33.36
N GLN A 277 -12.86 33.18 33.44
CA GLN A 277 -13.90 34.21 33.40
C GLN A 277 -14.42 34.37 31.96
N LYS A 278 -15.75 34.43 31.82
CA LYS A 278 -16.41 34.85 30.58
C LYS A 278 -16.44 36.37 30.53
N GLU A 279 -15.74 36.98 29.57
CA GLU A 279 -16.07 38.34 29.13
C GLU A 279 -17.27 38.29 28.19
N LYS A 280 -18.30 39.05 28.55
CA LYS A 280 -19.35 39.49 27.63
C LYS A 280 -18.84 40.72 26.89
N LYS A 281 -18.90 40.69 25.57
CA LYS A 281 -19.18 41.85 24.71
C LYS A 281 -20.13 41.41 23.61
#